data_AF-A0A0N9X002-F1
#
_entry.id   AF-A0A0N9X002-F1
#
_cell.length_a   1.000
_cell.length_b   1.000
_cell.length_c   1.000
_cell.angle_alpha   90.00
_cell.angle_beta   90.00
_cell.angle_gamma   90.00
#
_symmetry.space_group_name_H-M   'P 1'
#
loop_
_entity.id
_entity.type
_entity.pdbx_description
1 polymer ?
#
loop_
_entity_poly.entity_id
_entity_poly.type
_entity_poly.pdbx_seq_one_letter_code
_entity_poly.pdbx_strand_id
1 'polypeptide(L)'
;MIFGGLLAFSSSGHLLADTLALSVPLPDPLPQLKVLTFLVGLHLLGMCFGLGGATMLDLWILRWMRKGSLPVEIGRTFHFISGAVTLGLCLLWLSGLGFLALYAMESPEKFENPKLWAKVIVVSVLTINGIIIHAFVLPEVLRDMSRPLLFGVSRRRATLFLASGAVSGVSWYTAFAFGIFRELNNSVTLSLLVTMWLTLIVAASLAAVLLYTFLKPLLEVRT
;
A
#
# COMPACT_ATOMS: atom_id res chain seq x y z
N MET A 1 21.88 -46.63 -48.56
CA MET A 1 20.98 -46.21 -47.46
C MET A 1 21.80 -46.23 -46.18
N ILE A 2 21.93 -45.23 -45.33
CA ILE A 2 21.48 -43.83 -45.21
C ILE A 2 22.54 -43.17 -44.30
N PHE A 3 22.96 -41.95 -44.66
CA PHE A 3 23.73 -41.02 -43.84
C PHE A 3 22.95 -40.60 -42.59
N GLY A 4 23.64 -40.28 -41.49
CA GLY A 4 23.12 -39.28 -40.55
C GLY A 4 23.34 -39.58 -39.08
N GLY A 5 24.54 -39.30 -38.59
CA GLY A 5 24.67 -38.82 -37.22
C GLY A 5 24.03 -37.44 -37.12
N LEU A 6 23.06 -37.27 -36.23
CA LEU A 6 22.56 -35.96 -35.84
C LEU A 6 22.55 -35.87 -34.31
N LEU A 7 23.68 -35.32 -33.83
CA LEU A 7 23.83 -34.32 -32.78
C LEU A 7 22.70 -34.19 -31.75
N ALA A 8 23.11 -34.48 -30.52
CA ALA A 8 22.47 -34.04 -29.28
C ALA A 8 22.19 -32.54 -29.28
N PHE A 9 20.90 -32.18 -29.27
CA PHE A 9 20.40 -30.87 -28.83
C PHE A 9 19.23 -31.11 -27.87
N SER A 10 19.53 -31.57 -26.66
CA SER A 10 18.51 -31.68 -25.60
C SER A 10 19.08 -31.54 -24.18
N SER A 11 20.13 -30.73 -24.01
CA SER A 11 20.68 -30.43 -22.67
C SER A 11 20.75 -28.94 -22.35
N SER A 12 20.62 -28.04 -23.34
CA SER A 12 20.70 -26.59 -23.12
C SER A 12 19.44 -25.98 -22.48
N GLY A 13 18.27 -26.63 -22.60
CA GLY A 13 17.02 -26.15 -21.99
C GLY A 13 16.98 -26.30 -20.46
N HIS A 14 17.53 -27.39 -19.93
CA HIS A 14 17.58 -27.63 -18.48
C HIS A 14 18.70 -26.82 -17.81
N LEU A 15 19.86 -26.69 -18.47
CA LEU A 15 20.97 -25.87 -17.95
C LEU A 15 20.60 -24.39 -17.84
N LEU A 16 19.84 -23.84 -18.78
CA LEU A 16 19.37 -22.45 -18.70
C LEU A 16 18.27 -22.24 -17.65
N ALA A 17 17.34 -23.20 -17.53
CA ALA A 17 16.27 -23.15 -16.52
C ALA A 17 16.81 -23.25 -15.08
N ASP A 18 17.84 -24.07 -14.84
CA ASP A 18 18.49 -24.18 -13.53
C ASP A 18 19.41 -22.99 -13.21
N THR A 19 20.00 -22.32 -14.23
CA THR A 19 20.84 -21.13 -14.01
C THR A 19 20.05 -19.83 -13.76
N LEU A 20 18.76 -19.79 -14.08
CA LEU A 20 17.94 -18.57 -14.01
C LEU A 20 17.08 -18.46 -12.75
N ALA A 21 16.92 -19.53 -11.96
CA ALA A 21 16.23 -19.46 -10.68
C ALA A 21 17.13 -18.76 -9.66
N LEU A 22 17.12 -17.43 -9.63
CA LEU A 22 17.96 -16.63 -8.76
C LEU A 22 17.73 -17.07 -7.30
N SER A 23 18.73 -17.73 -6.71
CA SER A 23 18.67 -18.32 -5.39
C SER A 23 19.85 -17.86 -4.53
N VAL A 24 19.61 -17.81 -3.22
CA VAL A 24 20.65 -17.53 -2.22
C VAL A 24 21.02 -18.86 -1.56
N PRO A 25 22.30 -19.27 -1.59
CA PRO A 25 22.73 -20.49 -0.94
C PRO A 25 22.62 -20.34 0.59
N LEU A 26 22.05 -21.35 1.25
CA LEU A 26 22.02 -21.45 2.71
C LEU A 26 23.00 -22.54 3.18
N PRO A 27 23.48 -22.49 4.44
CA PRO A 27 24.33 -23.54 5.00
C PRO A 27 23.63 -24.89 5.06
N ASP A 28 24.35 -25.98 4.82
CA ASP A 28 23.83 -27.34 4.99
C ASP A 28 23.30 -27.54 6.43
N PRO A 29 22.14 -28.22 6.63
CA PRO A 29 21.34 -28.98 5.66
C PRO A 29 20.16 -28.19 5.04
N LEU A 30 20.20 -26.85 5.04
CA LEU A 30 19.06 -26.02 4.62
C LEU A 30 18.94 -25.93 3.08
N PRO A 31 17.72 -25.94 2.52
CA PRO A 31 17.50 -25.76 1.10
C PRO A 31 17.82 -24.32 0.66
N GLN A 32 18.16 -24.13 -0.61
CA GLN A 32 18.42 -22.80 -1.17
C GLN A 32 17.17 -21.91 -1.12
N LEU A 33 17.36 -20.63 -0.78
CA LEU A 33 16.27 -19.67 -0.70
C LEU A 33 16.08 -18.98 -2.05
N LYS A 34 14.90 -19.13 -2.66
CA LYS A 34 14.56 -18.39 -3.89
C LYS A 34 14.47 -16.89 -3.59
N VAL A 35 15.02 -16.04 -4.47
CA VAL A 35 14.92 -14.58 -4.34
C VAL A 35 13.46 -14.12 -4.30
N LEU A 36 12.57 -14.80 -5.05
CA LEU A 36 11.13 -14.56 -4.97
C LEU A 36 10.60 -14.67 -3.53
N THR A 37 11.01 -15.67 -2.76
CA THR A 37 10.58 -15.86 -1.37
C THR A 37 11.03 -14.71 -0.48
N PHE A 38 12.27 -14.24 -0.67
CA PHE A 38 12.80 -13.09 0.05
C PHE A 38 12.01 -11.81 -0.26
N LEU A 39 11.74 -11.54 -1.54
CA LEU A 39 10.94 -10.39 -1.98
C LEU A 39 9.50 -10.45 -1.44
N VAL A 40 8.87 -11.63 -1.42
CA VAL A 40 7.56 -11.83 -0.79
C VAL A 40 7.61 -11.50 0.70
N GLY A 41 8.64 -11.97 1.42
CA GLY A 41 8.84 -11.63 2.84
C GLY A 41 8.92 -10.12 3.07
N LEU A 42 9.77 -9.42 2.30
CA LEU A 42 9.88 -7.96 2.37
C LEU A 42 8.57 -7.25 2.04
N HIS A 43 7.85 -7.73 1.02
CA HIS A 43 6.57 -7.15 0.61
C HIS A 43 5.51 -7.29 1.70
N LEU A 44 5.43 -8.45 2.36
CA LEU A 44 4.52 -8.70 3.46
C LEU A 44 4.85 -7.84 4.69
N LEU A 45 6.14 -7.70 5.04
CA LEU A 45 6.57 -6.75 6.08
C LEU A 45 6.17 -5.32 5.73
N GLY A 46 6.37 -4.92 4.47
CA GLY A 46 5.92 -3.63 3.95
C GLY A 46 4.42 -3.41 4.12
N MET A 47 3.61 -4.42 3.76
CA MET A 47 2.16 -4.39 3.97
C MET A 47 1.79 -4.31 5.45
N CYS A 48 2.44 -5.08 6.33
CA CYS A 48 2.15 -5.07 7.76
C CYS A 48 2.42 -3.70 8.41
N PHE A 49 3.59 -3.10 8.15
CA PHE A 49 3.91 -1.77 8.69
C PHE A 49 3.05 -0.68 8.06
N GLY A 50 2.84 -0.74 6.75
CA GLY A 50 2.05 0.22 5.98
C GLY A 50 0.58 0.22 6.37
N LEU A 51 -0.12 -0.87 6.09
CA LEU A 51 -1.56 -1.01 6.38
C LEU A 51 -1.83 -0.91 7.89
N GLY A 52 -1.08 -1.65 8.72
CA GLY A 52 -1.30 -1.67 10.16
C GLY A 52 -1.08 -0.30 10.81
N GLY A 53 -0.02 0.40 10.40
CA GLY A 53 0.26 1.75 10.87
C GLY A 53 -0.80 2.75 10.41
N ALA A 54 -1.18 2.72 9.12
CA ALA A 54 -2.20 3.61 8.58
C ALA A 54 -3.55 3.42 9.29
N THR A 55 -3.99 2.17 9.48
CA THR A 55 -5.22 1.85 10.22
C THR A 55 -5.17 2.40 11.65
N MET A 56 -4.04 2.25 12.36
CA MET A 56 -3.92 2.78 13.73
C MET A 56 -4.06 4.30 13.77
N LEU A 57 -3.41 5.01 12.85
CA LEU A 57 -3.51 6.46 12.74
C LEU A 57 -4.94 6.91 12.40
N ASP A 58 -5.60 6.23 11.47
CA ASP A 58 -6.99 6.51 11.10
C ASP A 58 -7.94 6.32 12.29
N LEU A 59 -7.76 5.26 13.08
CA LEU A 59 -8.56 5.01 14.29
C LEU A 59 -8.35 6.11 15.34
N TRP A 60 -7.13 6.62 15.50
CA TRP A 60 -6.85 7.75 16.37
C TRP A 60 -7.45 9.06 15.87
N ILE A 61 -7.38 9.33 14.57
CA ILE A 61 -8.06 10.49 13.95
C ILE A 61 -9.56 10.40 14.20
N LEU A 62 -10.19 9.24 13.99
CA LEU A 62 -11.63 9.04 14.26
C LEU A 62 -11.96 9.22 15.74
N ARG A 63 -11.11 8.73 16.64
CA ARG A 63 -11.27 8.95 18.09
C ARG A 63 -11.17 10.44 18.42
N TRP A 64 -10.24 11.17 17.81
CA TRP A 64 -10.08 12.61 17.97
C TRP A 64 -11.33 13.34 17.47
N MET A 65 -11.82 13.01 16.27
CA MET A 65 -13.05 13.59 15.71
C MET A 65 -14.24 13.41 16.65
N ARG A 66 -14.35 12.29 17.36
CA ARG A 66 -15.46 12.03 18.30
C ARG A 66 -15.27 12.68 19.66
N LYS A 67 -14.06 12.68 20.20
CA LYS A 67 -13.78 13.16 21.56
C LYS A 67 -13.51 14.65 21.65
N GLY A 68 -13.11 15.27 20.53
CA GLY A 68 -12.72 16.67 20.48
C GLY A 68 -11.30 16.95 20.96
N SER A 69 -10.55 15.96 21.42
CA SER A 69 -9.14 16.10 21.78
C SER A 69 -8.43 14.74 21.81
N LEU A 70 -7.10 14.78 21.76
CA LEU A 70 -6.23 13.66 22.07
C LEU A 70 -5.16 14.08 23.08
N PRO A 71 -4.76 13.17 24.00
CA PRO A 71 -3.61 13.39 24.87
C PRO A 71 -2.35 13.75 24.06
N VAL A 72 -1.58 14.73 24.54
CA VAL A 72 -0.41 15.27 23.83
C VAL A 72 0.69 14.21 23.65
N GLU A 73 0.76 13.26 24.57
CA GLU A 73 1.70 12.15 24.55
C GLU A 73 1.52 11.27 23.29
N ILE A 74 0.31 11.23 22.74
CA ILE A 74 0.00 10.47 21.52
C ILE A 74 0.69 11.08 20.29
N GLY A 75 0.99 12.38 20.29
CA GLY A 75 1.62 13.06 19.15
C GLY A 75 2.97 12.46 18.76
N ARG A 76 3.81 12.11 19.74
CA ARG A 76 5.10 11.42 19.48
C ARG A 76 4.88 10.05 18.85
N THR A 77 3.91 9.30 19.36
CA THR A 77 3.57 7.98 18.81
C THR A 77 2.96 8.11 17.41
N PHE A 78 2.23 9.17 17.12
CA PHE A 78 1.71 9.48 15.79
C PHE A 78 2.85 9.59 14.77
N HIS A 79 3.90 10.37 15.09
CA HIS A 79 5.08 10.49 14.23
C HIS A 79 5.82 9.16 14.06
N PHE A 80 5.99 8.39 15.14
CA PHE A 80 6.64 7.08 15.07
C PHE A 80 5.88 6.12 14.14
N ILE A 81 4.56 6.00 14.32
CA ILE A 81 3.73 5.14 13.46
C ILE A 81 3.74 5.66 12.03
N SER A 82 3.67 6.97 11.81
CA SER A 82 3.78 7.56 10.46
C SER A 82 5.10 7.19 9.79
N GLY A 83 6.21 7.20 10.53
CA GLY A 83 7.51 6.73 10.04
C GLY A 83 7.50 5.24 9.70
N ALA A 84 6.83 4.41 10.49
CA ALA A 84 6.64 2.99 10.19
C ALA A 84 5.81 2.79 8.90
N VAL A 85 4.78 3.61 8.66
CA VAL A 85 4.02 3.60 7.40
C VAL A 85 4.91 3.97 6.22
N THR A 86 5.74 5.01 6.35
CA THR A 86 6.71 5.39 5.33
C THR A 86 7.69 4.25 5.02
N LEU A 87 8.24 3.61 6.06
CA LEU A 87 9.12 2.44 5.90
C LEU A 87 8.40 1.31 5.18
N GLY A 88 7.14 1.03 5.58
CA GLY A 88 6.30 0.04 4.93
C GLY A 88 6.14 0.30 3.43
N LEU A 89 5.87 1.55 3.06
CA LEU A 89 5.75 1.96 1.66
C LEU A 89 7.08 1.84 0.88
N CYS A 90 8.21 2.17 1.50
CA CYS A 90 9.54 1.94 0.91
C CYS A 90 9.79 0.45 0.64
N LEU A 91 9.46 -0.42 1.60
CA LEU A 91 9.57 -1.87 1.43
C LEU A 91 8.66 -2.39 0.32
N LEU A 92 7.44 -1.86 0.19
CA LEU A 92 6.53 -2.21 -0.91
C LEU A 92 7.09 -1.83 -2.27
N TRP A 93 7.68 -0.64 -2.41
CA TRP A 93 8.32 -0.23 -3.67
C TRP A 93 9.53 -1.09 -3.99
N LEU A 94 10.43 -1.30 -3.02
CA LEU A 94 11.63 -2.11 -3.22
C LEU A 94 11.28 -3.53 -3.67
N SER A 95 10.37 -4.18 -2.94
CA SER A 95 9.92 -5.54 -3.28
C SER A 95 9.07 -5.59 -4.55
N GLY A 96 8.20 -4.61 -4.77
CA GLY A 96 7.34 -4.51 -5.94
C GLY A 96 8.12 -4.35 -7.23
N LEU A 97 9.10 -3.45 -7.25
CA LEU A 97 10.04 -3.30 -8.37
C LEU A 97 10.88 -4.56 -8.56
N GLY A 98 11.28 -5.22 -7.47
CA GLY A 98 11.93 -6.53 -7.51
C GLY A 98 11.07 -7.60 -8.21
N PHE A 99 9.76 -7.65 -7.91
CA PHE A 99 8.84 -8.56 -8.62
C PHE A 99 8.74 -8.23 -10.10
N LEU A 100 8.64 -6.96 -10.48
CA LEU A 100 8.59 -6.56 -11.89
C LEU A 100 9.87 -6.97 -12.63
N ALA A 101 11.05 -6.78 -12.01
CA ALA A 101 12.33 -7.20 -12.57
C ALA A 101 12.39 -8.73 -12.75
N LEU A 102 12.00 -9.51 -11.73
CA LEU A 102 11.95 -10.97 -11.83
C LEU A 102 10.95 -11.43 -12.90
N TYR A 103 9.77 -10.80 -12.99
CA TYR A 103 8.79 -11.17 -14.02
C TYR A 103 9.30 -10.86 -15.42
N ALA A 104 10.07 -9.79 -15.62
CA ALA A 104 10.68 -9.50 -16.92
C ALA A 104 11.68 -10.58 -17.37
N MET A 105 12.32 -11.28 -16.43
CA MET A 105 13.31 -12.30 -16.71
C MET A 105 12.70 -13.71 -16.80
N GLU A 106 11.84 -14.07 -15.86
CA GLU A 106 11.36 -15.45 -15.65
C GLU A 106 9.91 -15.69 -16.08
N SER A 107 9.08 -14.64 -16.20
CA SER A 107 7.64 -14.79 -16.43
C SER A 107 7.02 -13.55 -17.11
N PRO A 108 7.43 -13.17 -18.33
CA PRO A 108 6.97 -11.93 -18.96
C PRO A 108 5.46 -11.87 -19.19
N GLU A 109 4.80 -13.02 -19.32
CA GLU A 109 3.35 -13.15 -19.46
C GLU A 109 2.58 -12.55 -18.25
N LYS A 110 3.23 -12.41 -17.09
CA LYS A 110 2.60 -11.78 -15.91
C LYS A 110 2.33 -10.29 -16.11
N PHE A 111 2.98 -9.62 -17.05
CA PHE A 111 2.70 -8.21 -17.38
C PHE A 111 1.35 -8.02 -18.07
N GLU A 112 0.79 -9.07 -18.66
CA GLU A 112 -0.54 -9.02 -19.28
C GLU A 112 -1.65 -8.97 -18.22
N ASN A 113 -1.35 -9.28 -16.96
CA ASN A 113 -2.33 -9.29 -15.89
C ASN A 113 -2.76 -7.86 -15.51
N PRO A 114 -4.01 -7.45 -15.78
CA PRO A 114 -4.47 -6.10 -15.47
C PRO A 114 -4.38 -5.76 -13.98
N LYS A 115 -4.50 -6.77 -13.10
CA LYS A 115 -4.40 -6.58 -11.66
C LYS A 115 -2.99 -6.14 -11.22
N LEU A 116 -1.94 -6.54 -11.94
CA LEU A 116 -0.57 -6.11 -11.64
C LEU A 116 -0.46 -4.58 -11.75
N TRP A 117 -0.95 -4.03 -12.86
CA TRP A 117 -0.92 -2.58 -13.10
C TRP A 117 -1.84 -1.82 -12.15
N ALA A 118 -3.00 -2.38 -11.80
CA ALA A 118 -3.87 -1.81 -10.78
C ALA A 118 -3.15 -1.64 -9.44
N LYS A 119 -2.35 -2.64 -9.00
CA LYS A 119 -1.52 -2.52 -7.78
C LYS A 119 -0.51 -1.38 -7.88
N VAL A 120 0.20 -1.27 -9.00
CA VAL A 120 1.20 -0.22 -9.21
C VAL A 120 0.56 1.17 -9.15
N ILE A 121 -0.62 1.36 -9.78
CA ILE A 121 -1.37 2.61 -9.72
C ILE A 121 -1.76 2.95 -8.28
N VAL A 122 -2.33 1.99 -7.55
CA VAL A 122 -2.76 2.18 -6.15
C VAL A 122 -1.57 2.57 -5.26
N VAL A 123 -0.42 1.87 -5.37
CA VAL A 123 0.79 2.18 -4.59
C VAL A 123 1.38 3.54 -4.97
N SER A 124 1.32 3.92 -6.25
CA SER A 124 1.76 5.24 -6.72
C SER A 124 0.92 6.36 -6.12
N VAL A 125 -0.41 6.21 -6.11
CA VAL A 125 -1.30 7.19 -5.49
C VAL A 125 -1.14 7.22 -3.96
N LEU A 126 -0.94 6.07 -3.31
CA LEU A 126 -0.56 6.02 -1.89
C LEU A 126 0.70 6.84 -1.60
N THR A 127 1.69 6.75 -2.49
CA THR A 127 2.96 7.46 -2.34
C THR A 127 2.79 8.97 -2.46
N ILE A 128 2.08 9.42 -3.50
CA ILE A 128 1.77 10.83 -3.70
C ILE A 128 0.96 11.37 -2.52
N ASN A 129 -0.07 10.63 -2.09
CA ASN A 129 -0.90 11.02 -0.95
C ASN A 129 -0.09 11.05 0.37
N GLY A 130 0.79 10.10 0.59
CA GLY A 130 1.69 10.07 1.75
C GLY A 130 2.59 11.30 1.80
N ILE A 131 3.19 11.69 0.67
CA ILE A 131 3.99 12.92 0.57
C ILE A 131 3.15 14.16 0.95
N ILE A 132 1.93 14.25 0.42
CA ILE A 132 1.01 15.35 0.75
C ILE A 132 0.68 15.36 2.25
N ILE A 133 0.44 14.19 2.85
CA ILE A 133 0.13 14.09 4.28
C ILE A 133 1.29 14.57 5.14
N HIS A 134 2.50 14.11 4.85
CA HIS A 134 3.70 14.48 5.60
C HIS A 134 4.07 15.96 5.43
N ALA A 135 3.90 16.52 4.24
CA ALA A 135 4.27 17.90 3.96
C ALA A 135 3.27 18.93 4.49
N PHE A 136 1.96 18.64 4.41
CA PHE A 136 0.93 19.66 4.66
C PHE A 136 0.00 19.30 5.83
N VAL A 137 -0.38 18.05 5.95
CA VAL A 137 -1.43 17.63 6.87
C VAL A 137 -0.90 17.45 8.29
N LEU A 138 0.15 16.64 8.46
CA LEU A 138 0.67 16.29 9.78
C LEU A 138 1.16 17.51 10.57
N PRO A 139 1.92 18.45 9.98
CA PRO A 139 2.40 19.62 10.72
C PRO A 139 1.27 20.53 11.21
N GLU A 140 0.20 20.70 10.43
CA GLU A 140 -0.93 21.56 10.79
C GLU A 140 -1.81 20.90 11.86
N VAL A 141 -2.09 19.60 11.69
CA VAL A 141 -3.01 18.87 12.57
C VAL A 141 -2.39 18.57 13.93
N LEU A 142 -1.13 18.13 13.99
CA LEU A 142 -0.49 17.77 15.27
C LEU A 142 -0.02 18.98 16.09
N ARG A 143 -0.26 20.22 15.62
CA ARG A 143 0.17 21.45 16.31
C ARG A 143 -0.50 21.65 17.66
N ASP A 144 -1.79 21.34 17.77
CA ASP A 144 -2.56 21.45 19.01
C ASP A 144 -3.58 20.32 19.12
N MET A 145 -3.18 19.26 19.83
CA MET A 145 -4.00 18.06 20.04
C MET A 145 -5.07 18.23 21.12
N SER A 146 -5.03 19.35 21.88
CA SER A 146 -5.98 19.63 22.96
C SER A 146 -7.33 20.14 22.45
N ARG A 147 -7.38 20.63 21.21
CA ARG A 147 -8.57 21.17 20.55
C ARG A 147 -9.24 20.16 19.62
N PRO A 148 -10.51 20.40 19.24
CA PRO A 148 -11.17 19.59 18.21
C PRO A 148 -10.34 19.52 16.93
N LEU A 149 -10.29 18.34 16.34
CA LEU A 149 -9.61 18.12 15.06
C LEU A 149 -10.15 19.13 14.02
N LEU A 150 -9.24 19.83 13.32
CA LEU A 150 -9.56 20.86 12.32
C LEU A 150 -10.19 22.15 12.90
N PHE A 151 -10.09 22.40 14.21
CA PHE A 151 -10.53 23.66 14.81
C PHE A 151 -9.82 24.87 14.17
N GLY A 152 -10.59 25.85 13.70
CA GLY A 152 -10.06 27.04 13.02
C GLY A 152 -9.52 26.81 11.60
N VAL A 153 -9.59 25.57 11.08
CA VAL A 153 -9.18 25.24 9.71
C VAL A 153 -10.30 25.57 8.73
N SER A 154 -9.95 26.17 7.59
CA SER A 154 -10.95 26.50 6.55
C SER A 154 -11.63 25.24 6.02
N ARG A 155 -12.92 25.36 5.64
CA ARG A 155 -13.71 24.21 5.13
C ARG A 155 -13.00 23.47 3.99
N ARG A 156 -12.35 24.21 3.08
CA ARG A 156 -11.61 23.62 1.95
C ARG A 156 -10.45 22.74 2.42
N ARG A 157 -9.63 23.22 3.36
CA ARG A 157 -8.51 22.44 3.91
C ARG A 157 -8.99 21.24 4.72
N ALA A 158 -10.06 21.41 5.49
CA ALA A 158 -10.70 20.33 6.22
C ALA A 158 -11.18 19.20 5.28
N THR A 159 -11.84 19.55 4.17
CA THR A 159 -12.24 18.56 3.16
C THR A 159 -11.05 17.87 2.52
N LEU A 160 -9.98 18.59 2.19
CA LEU A 160 -8.75 18.00 1.64
C LEU A 160 -8.09 17.02 2.62
N PHE A 161 -8.04 17.36 3.91
CA PHE A 161 -7.54 16.47 4.96
C PHE A 161 -8.35 15.17 5.02
N LEU A 162 -9.68 15.27 5.10
CA LEU A 162 -10.57 14.11 5.22
C LEU A 162 -10.52 13.23 3.96
N ALA A 163 -10.49 13.85 2.78
CA ALA A 163 -10.33 13.14 1.51
C ALA A 163 -8.97 12.43 1.42
N SER A 164 -7.89 13.08 1.87
CA SER A 164 -6.55 12.47 1.90
C SER A 164 -6.49 11.26 2.84
N GLY A 165 -7.15 11.33 3.99
CA GLY A 165 -7.33 10.17 4.88
C GLY A 165 -8.10 9.03 4.21
N ALA A 166 -9.22 9.34 3.55
CA ALA A 166 -10.01 8.36 2.82
C ALA A 166 -9.22 7.69 1.66
N VAL A 167 -8.46 8.48 0.88
CA VAL A 167 -7.55 7.96 -0.16
C VAL A 167 -6.54 7.00 0.45
N SER A 168 -5.92 7.37 1.59
CA SER A 168 -4.95 6.52 2.29
C SER A 168 -5.58 5.19 2.70
N GLY A 169 -6.64 5.23 3.53
CA GLY A 169 -7.28 4.04 4.07
C GLY A 169 -7.78 3.10 2.98
N VAL A 170 -8.57 3.62 2.03
CA VAL A 170 -9.12 2.79 0.94
C VAL A 170 -8.01 2.16 0.09
N SER A 171 -6.95 2.91 -0.20
CA SER A 171 -5.87 2.40 -1.05
C SER A 171 -5.03 1.32 -0.37
N TRP A 172 -4.76 1.44 0.93
CA TRP A 172 -4.09 0.38 1.70
C TRP A 172 -4.89 -0.92 1.71
N TYR A 173 -6.19 -0.85 2.00
CA TYR A 173 -7.05 -2.03 1.99
C TYR A 173 -7.29 -2.59 0.58
N THR A 174 -7.29 -1.74 -0.45
CA THR A 174 -7.36 -2.18 -1.86
C THR A 174 -6.09 -2.91 -2.27
N ALA A 175 -4.91 -2.38 -1.92
CA ALA A 175 -3.63 -3.04 -2.17
C ALA A 175 -3.57 -4.43 -1.49
N PHE A 176 -4.03 -4.50 -0.23
CA PHE A 176 -4.18 -5.76 0.49
C PHE A 176 -5.12 -6.73 -0.24
N ALA A 177 -6.33 -6.27 -0.61
CA ALA A 177 -7.32 -7.07 -1.33
C ALA A 177 -6.76 -7.63 -2.66
N PHE A 178 -6.07 -6.81 -3.46
CA PHE A 178 -5.41 -7.27 -4.69
C PHE A 178 -4.27 -8.25 -4.42
N GLY A 179 -3.62 -8.16 -3.26
CA GLY A 179 -2.64 -9.12 -2.77
C GLY A 179 -3.24 -10.50 -2.56
N ILE A 180 -4.43 -10.59 -1.97
CA ILE A 180 -5.06 -11.86 -1.56
C ILE A 180 -5.99 -12.46 -2.61
N PHE A 181 -6.74 -11.66 -3.38
CA PHE A 181 -7.78 -12.15 -4.28
C PHE A 181 -7.20 -12.64 -5.60
N ARG A 182 -6.90 -13.95 -5.65
CA ARG A 182 -6.31 -14.63 -6.81
C ARG A 182 -7.32 -14.75 -7.97
N GLU A 183 -8.61 -14.76 -7.64
CA GLU A 183 -9.76 -14.84 -8.55
C GLU A 183 -9.84 -13.64 -9.51
N LEU A 184 -9.19 -12.54 -9.16
CA LEU A 184 -9.13 -11.34 -10.01
C LEU A 184 -8.00 -11.39 -11.05
N ASN A 185 -7.09 -12.37 -10.98
CA ASN A 185 -5.98 -12.49 -11.93
C ASN A 185 -6.52 -12.80 -13.33
N ASN A 186 -6.24 -11.94 -14.31
CA ASN A 186 -6.66 -12.10 -15.72
C ASN A 186 -8.19 -12.23 -15.95
N SER A 187 -9.01 -12.13 -14.89
CA SER A 187 -10.48 -12.24 -14.98
C SER A 187 -11.20 -10.90 -14.99
N VAL A 188 -10.52 -9.82 -14.58
CA VAL A 188 -11.10 -8.48 -14.45
C VAL A 188 -10.23 -7.46 -15.16
N THR A 189 -10.87 -6.54 -15.89
CA THR A 189 -10.17 -5.48 -16.63
C THR A 189 -9.57 -4.43 -15.70
N LEU A 190 -8.48 -3.78 -16.13
CA LEU A 190 -7.82 -2.71 -15.39
C LEU A 190 -8.80 -1.57 -15.08
N SER A 191 -9.60 -1.17 -16.07
CA SER A 191 -10.57 -0.08 -15.95
C SER A 191 -11.60 -0.33 -14.85
N LEU A 192 -12.13 -1.56 -14.76
CA LEU A 192 -13.09 -1.93 -13.72
C LEU A 192 -12.45 -1.91 -12.33
N LEU A 193 -11.24 -2.48 -12.18
CA LEU A 193 -10.50 -2.46 -10.91
C LEU A 193 -10.25 -1.03 -10.41
N VAL A 194 -9.79 -0.14 -11.30
CA VAL A 194 -9.54 1.27 -10.97
C VAL A 194 -10.86 1.99 -10.65
N THR A 195 -11.93 1.74 -11.40
CA THR A 195 -13.23 2.37 -11.15
C THR A 195 -13.81 1.96 -9.81
N MET A 196 -13.73 0.68 -9.43
CA MET A 196 -14.16 0.20 -8.12
C MET A 196 -13.37 0.90 -7.00
N TRP A 197 -12.05 0.95 -7.14
CA TRP A 197 -11.19 1.63 -6.17
C TRP A 197 -11.50 3.13 -6.03
N LEU A 198 -11.66 3.86 -7.14
CA LEU A 198 -12.05 5.28 -7.12
C LEU A 198 -13.44 5.49 -6.51
N THR A 199 -14.38 4.61 -6.79
CA THR A 199 -15.74 4.65 -6.21
C THR A 199 -15.68 4.49 -4.68
N LEU A 200 -14.85 3.56 -4.19
CA LEU A 200 -14.64 3.39 -2.75
C LEU A 200 -14.00 4.64 -2.11
N ILE A 201 -13.03 5.28 -2.78
CA ILE A 201 -12.43 6.54 -2.32
C ILE A 201 -13.50 7.63 -2.19
N VAL A 202 -14.34 7.81 -3.22
CA VAL A 202 -15.41 8.81 -3.20
C VAL A 202 -16.39 8.53 -2.07
N ALA A 203 -16.85 7.29 -1.93
CA ALA A 203 -17.77 6.88 -0.87
C ALA A 203 -17.17 7.13 0.53
N ALA A 204 -15.91 6.73 0.76
CA ALA A 204 -15.22 6.96 2.03
C ALA A 204 -15.00 8.44 2.33
N SER A 205 -14.67 9.25 1.31
CA SER A 205 -14.49 10.70 1.43
C SER A 205 -15.80 11.39 1.82
N LEU A 206 -16.91 11.01 1.17
CA LEU A 206 -18.25 11.51 1.50
C LEU A 206 -18.64 11.13 2.93
N ALA A 207 -18.42 9.87 3.33
CA ALA A 207 -18.69 9.41 4.68
C ALA A 207 -17.88 10.19 5.74
N ALA A 208 -16.59 10.44 5.48
CA ALA A 208 -15.73 11.21 6.38
C ALA A 208 -16.19 12.67 6.52
N VAL A 209 -16.59 13.31 5.42
CA VAL A 209 -17.13 14.68 5.42
C VAL A 209 -18.46 14.73 6.18
N LEU A 210 -19.38 13.80 5.91
CA LEU A 210 -20.67 13.74 6.61
C LEU A 210 -20.47 13.56 8.12
N LEU A 211 -19.61 12.62 8.51
CA LEU A 211 -19.23 12.41 9.91
C LEU A 211 -18.71 13.68 10.56
N TYR A 212 -17.78 14.38 9.90
CA TYR A 212 -17.24 15.64 10.40
C TYR A 212 -18.31 16.71 10.57
N THR A 213 -19.18 16.90 9.58
CA THR A 213 -20.25 17.90 9.64
C THR A 213 -21.28 17.61 10.73
N PHE A 214 -21.53 16.34 11.02
CA PHE A 214 -22.44 15.92 12.09
C PHE A 214 -21.84 16.15 13.48
N LEU A 215 -20.54 15.87 13.66
CA LEU A 215 -19.86 16.01 14.95
C LEU A 215 -19.49 17.45 15.29
N LYS A 216 -19.22 18.29 14.28
CA LYS A 216 -18.72 19.66 14.50
C LYS A 216 -19.57 20.49 15.48
N PRO A 217 -20.91 20.60 15.33
CA PRO A 217 -21.73 21.39 16.24
C PRO A 217 -21.71 20.88 17.68
N LEU A 218 -21.63 19.56 17.87
CA LEU A 218 -21.62 18.92 19.19
C LEU A 218 -20.34 19.26 19.98
N LEU A 219 -19.24 19.47 19.27
CA LEU A 219 -17.94 19.80 19.87
C LEU A 219 -17.82 21.29 20.17
N GLU A 220 -18.37 22.16 19.32
CA GLU A 220 -18.39 23.62 19.56
C GLU A 220 -19.19 23.99 20.82
N VAL A 221 -20.18 23.19 21.22
CA VAL A 221 -20.94 23.38 22.48
C VAL A 221 -20.14 22.96 23.72
N ARG A 222 -19.12 22.11 23.57
CA ARG A 222 -18.35 21.52 24.68
C ARG A 222 -17.07 22.31 25.02
N THR A 223 -16.61 23.17 24.12
CA THR A 223 -15.44 24.07 24.27
C THR A 223 -15.85 25.43 24.79
#